data_AF-N8R925-F1
#
_entry.id   AF-N8R925-F1
#
_cell.length_a   1.000
_cell.length_b   1.000
_cell.length_c   1.000
_cell.angle_alpha   90.00
_cell.angle_beta   90.00
_cell.angle_gamma   90.00
#
_symmetry.space_group_name_H-M   'P 1'
#
loop_
_entity.id
_entity.type
_entity.pdbx_description
1 polymer ?
#
loop_
_entity_poly.entity_id
_entity_poly.type
_entity_poly.pdbx_seq_one_letter_code
_entity_poly.pdbx_strand_id
1 'polypeptide(L)'
;MWSWQLRKIKKSIANPNAVAETRRKKLLQSRQLNRSGSYFFTKIGQWQYLLELIVASNVLAMVLALAEAQSWQALQGVRVLQYIFFINWVILSFAACVDYFQDFFAKFSQKVALMLGFILLLLIVLLTTCAVNLIQYWTVRSGGFSGDILFDGISLHLSYGVLLGAFCLRYLYMREQWLNQQYSELNARIQAMQARIHPHFLFNSLNSVVSLITIDPDKAENMLISLSRLFRASFQELKLVSLAEEIDLCQQYLSIEKIRLGDRLKVEWNIQATPLELKRVTIPLLTLQPLLENSIFHGVEKVLQQ
;
A
#
# COMPACT_ATOMS: atom_id res chain seq x y z
N MET A 1 -21.49 -23.56 -21.59
CA MET A 1 -20.85 -22.62 -20.64
C MET A 1 -21.39 -21.18 -20.74
N TRP A 2 -21.70 -20.65 -21.93
CA TRP A 2 -22.21 -19.28 -22.10
C TRP A 2 -23.62 -19.02 -21.54
N SER A 3 -24.52 -20.01 -21.57
CA SER A 3 -25.89 -19.87 -21.03
C SER A 3 -25.94 -19.65 -19.51
N TRP A 4 -24.96 -20.19 -18.78
CA TRP A 4 -24.87 -20.04 -17.32
C TRP A 4 -24.38 -18.64 -16.90
N GLN A 5 -23.41 -18.08 -17.65
CA GLN A 5 -22.92 -16.72 -17.41
C GLN A 5 -23.99 -15.67 -17.74
N LEU A 6 -24.74 -15.84 -18.83
CA LEU A 6 -25.88 -14.97 -19.18
C LEU A 6 -26.99 -15.01 -18.12
N ARG A 7 -27.31 -16.19 -17.57
CA ARG A 7 -28.29 -16.33 -16.47
C ARG A 7 -27.85 -15.59 -15.21
N LYS A 8 -26.55 -15.62 -14.90
CA LYS A 8 -25.96 -14.94 -13.75
C LYS A 8 -25.99 -13.42 -13.90
N ILE A 9 -25.74 -12.91 -15.11
CA ILE A 9 -25.83 -11.49 -15.45
C ILE A 9 -27.29 -11.01 -15.36
N LYS A 10 -28.26 -11.75 -15.93
CA LYS A 10 -29.70 -11.42 -15.83
C LYS A 10 -30.18 -11.34 -14.38
N LYS A 11 -29.71 -12.26 -13.53
CA LYS A 11 -30.05 -12.31 -12.09
C LYS A 11 -29.40 -11.17 -11.29
N SER A 12 -28.21 -10.72 -11.71
CA SER A 12 -27.51 -9.56 -11.13
C SER A 12 -28.20 -8.23 -11.47
N ILE A 13 -28.82 -8.13 -12.64
CA ILE A 13 -29.54 -6.92 -13.11
C ILE A 13 -30.91 -6.82 -12.45
N ALA A 14 -31.58 -7.95 -12.17
CA ALA A 14 -32.92 -7.99 -11.57
C ALA A 14 -32.95 -7.66 -10.06
N ASN A 15 -31.82 -7.71 -9.35
CA ASN A 15 -31.77 -7.38 -7.92
C ASN A 15 -30.48 -6.61 -7.54
N PRO A 16 -30.41 -5.32 -7.90
CA PRO A 16 -29.23 -4.49 -7.66
C PRO A 16 -28.90 -4.32 -6.17
N ASN A 17 -29.89 -4.37 -5.28
CA ASN A 17 -29.70 -4.25 -3.83
C ASN A 17 -28.98 -5.47 -3.24
N ALA A 18 -29.36 -6.69 -3.65
CA ALA A 18 -28.69 -7.92 -3.20
C ALA A 18 -27.23 -8.01 -3.69
N VAL A 19 -26.96 -7.52 -4.91
CA VAL A 19 -25.59 -7.45 -5.46
C VAL A 19 -24.77 -6.39 -4.73
N ALA A 20 -25.35 -5.22 -4.47
CA ALA A 20 -24.71 -4.15 -3.70
C ALA A 20 -24.40 -4.60 -2.26
N GLU A 21 -25.31 -5.33 -1.61
CA GLU A 21 -25.13 -5.84 -0.25
C GLU A 21 -24.07 -6.96 -0.17
N THR A 22 -24.05 -7.85 -1.17
CA THR A 22 -23.01 -8.88 -1.29
C THR A 22 -21.64 -8.26 -1.55
N ARG A 23 -21.58 -7.22 -2.40
CA ARG A 23 -20.35 -6.46 -2.68
C ARG A 23 -19.91 -5.66 -1.45
N ARG A 24 -20.85 -5.07 -0.70
CA ARG A 24 -20.59 -4.38 0.58
C ARG A 24 -20.06 -5.35 1.64
N LYS A 25 -20.64 -6.54 1.78
CA LYS A 25 -20.10 -7.61 2.65
C LYS A 25 -18.70 -8.02 2.22
N LYS A 26 -18.44 -8.26 0.92
CA LYS A 26 -17.08 -8.54 0.42
C LYS A 26 -16.11 -7.39 0.63
N LEU A 27 -16.54 -6.14 0.50
CA LEU A 27 -15.72 -4.95 0.76
C LEU A 27 -15.43 -4.76 2.25
N LEU A 28 -16.38 -5.07 3.13
CA LEU A 28 -16.20 -5.07 4.58
C LEU A 28 -15.28 -6.22 5.02
N GLN A 29 -15.45 -7.40 4.44
CA GLN A 29 -14.66 -8.59 4.71
C GLN A 29 -13.23 -8.45 4.18
N SER A 30 -13.04 -7.84 2.99
CA SER A 30 -11.71 -7.44 2.50
C SER A 30 -11.11 -6.30 3.31
N ARG A 31 -11.88 -5.32 3.79
CA ARG A 31 -11.37 -4.33 4.78
C ARG A 31 -10.95 -4.99 6.10
N GLN A 32 -11.65 -6.02 6.57
CA GLN A 32 -11.25 -6.80 7.75
C GLN A 32 -10.00 -7.65 7.48
N LEU A 33 -9.91 -8.33 6.34
CA LEU A 33 -8.72 -9.07 5.91
C LEU A 33 -7.52 -8.16 5.67
N ASN A 34 -7.72 -6.93 5.18
CA ASN A 34 -6.65 -5.97 4.98
C ASN A 34 -6.21 -5.28 6.29
N ARG A 35 -7.12 -5.17 7.28
CA ARG A 35 -6.73 -4.87 8.67
C ARG A 35 -5.90 -6.00 9.30
N SER A 36 -6.12 -7.25 8.88
CA SER A 36 -5.36 -8.42 9.29
C SER A 36 -4.05 -8.61 8.51
N GLY A 37 -3.85 -7.92 7.39
CA GLY A 37 -2.74 -8.14 6.45
C GLY A 37 -1.53 -7.22 6.62
N SER A 38 -1.59 -6.23 7.51
CA SER A 38 -0.46 -5.35 7.83
C SER A 38 -0.21 -5.39 9.33
N TYR A 39 0.26 -6.54 9.81
CA TYR A 39 0.73 -6.61 11.18
C TYR A 39 2.04 -5.84 11.30
N PHE A 40 2.07 -4.88 12.22
CA PHE A 40 3.23 -4.07 12.55
C PHE A 40 4.51 -4.91 12.73
N PHE A 41 4.32 -6.09 13.33
CA PHE A 41 5.35 -7.00 13.78
C PHE A 41 5.59 -8.22 12.86
N THR A 42 4.65 -8.63 12.00
CA THR A 42 4.75 -9.85 11.14
C THR A 42 5.89 -9.82 10.13
N LYS A 43 6.58 -8.69 10.00
CA LYS A 43 7.71 -8.53 9.10
C LYS A 43 9.03 -8.30 9.81
N ILE A 44 9.08 -8.20 11.15
CA ILE A 44 10.37 -8.08 11.85
C ILE A 44 11.24 -9.32 11.61
N GLY A 45 10.63 -10.51 11.52
CA GLY A 45 11.33 -11.75 11.19
C GLY A 45 11.85 -11.84 9.75
N GLN A 46 11.55 -10.89 8.86
CA GLN A 46 12.16 -10.88 7.53
C GLN A 46 13.61 -10.45 7.65
N TRP A 47 14.51 -11.26 7.09
CA TRP A 47 15.96 -11.09 7.15
C TRP A 47 16.44 -9.67 6.84
N GLN A 48 15.81 -8.97 5.89
CA GLN A 48 16.18 -7.61 5.53
C GLN A 48 16.00 -6.61 6.70
N TYR A 49 14.85 -6.62 7.38
CA TYR A 49 14.61 -5.68 8.48
C TYR A 49 15.39 -6.04 9.74
N LEU A 50 15.60 -7.34 9.97
CA LEU A 50 16.45 -7.82 11.05
C LEU A 50 17.90 -7.37 10.83
N LEU A 51 18.41 -7.42 9.59
CA LEU A 51 19.74 -6.89 9.25
C LEU A 51 19.82 -5.38 9.45
N GLU A 52 18.83 -4.60 8.98
CA GLU A 52 18.79 -3.15 9.21
C GLU A 52 18.82 -2.81 10.70
N LEU A 53 18.06 -3.54 11.52
CA LEU A 53 17.99 -3.33 12.96
C LEU A 53 19.32 -3.69 13.66
N ILE A 54 19.98 -4.77 13.24
CA ILE A 54 21.32 -5.17 13.74
C ILE A 54 22.39 -4.14 13.36
N VAL A 55 22.37 -3.63 12.13
CA VAL A 55 23.33 -2.61 11.71
C VAL A 55 23.15 -1.34 12.54
N ALA A 56 21.91 -0.90 12.72
CA ALA A 56 21.59 0.28 13.52
C ALA A 56 21.94 0.11 15.00
N SER A 57 21.73 -1.09 15.55
CA SER A 57 22.04 -1.39 16.95
C SER A 57 23.53 -1.45 17.24
N ASN A 58 24.35 -1.86 16.27
CA ASN A 58 25.81 -1.81 16.40
C ASN A 58 26.33 -0.37 16.47
N VAL A 59 25.70 0.56 15.74
CA VAL A 59 26.00 2.00 15.88
C VAL A 59 25.62 2.47 17.29
N LEU A 60 24.45 2.08 17.79
CA LEU A 60 24.04 2.41 19.16
C LEU A 60 25.00 1.81 20.21
N ALA A 61 25.44 0.56 20.02
CA ALA A 61 26.43 -0.10 20.87
C ALA A 61 27.75 0.68 20.94
N MET A 62 28.24 1.15 19.78
CA MET A 62 29.43 1.98 19.69
C MET A 62 29.26 3.30 20.43
N VAL A 63 28.10 3.96 20.27
CA VAL A 63 27.79 5.22 20.96
C VAL A 63 27.75 5.03 22.48
N LEU A 64 27.13 3.96 22.96
CA LEU A 64 27.07 3.66 24.39
C LEU A 64 28.47 3.34 24.96
N ALA A 65 29.28 2.55 24.25
CA ALA A 65 30.64 2.24 24.66
C ALA A 65 31.52 3.49 24.72
N LEU A 66 31.37 4.41 23.76
CA LEU A 66 32.08 5.69 23.75
C LEU A 66 31.61 6.62 24.88
N ALA A 67 30.30 6.64 25.16
CA ALA A 67 29.74 7.43 26.24
C ALA A 67 30.28 7.00 27.62
N GLU A 68 30.47 5.70 27.83
CA GLU A 68 31.07 5.17 29.05
C GLU A 68 32.58 5.45 29.13
N ALA A 69 33.30 5.33 28.00
CA ALA A 69 34.75 5.55 27.95
C ALA A 69 35.15 7.03 28.11
N GLN A 70 34.23 7.98 27.91
CA GLN A 70 34.43 9.45 27.99
C GLN A 70 35.49 10.03 27.02
N SER A 71 36.30 9.20 26.37
CA SER A 71 37.30 9.59 25.37
C SER A 71 37.62 8.43 24.43
N TRP A 72 38.09 8.74 23.21
CA TRP A 72 38.52 7.73 22.22
C TRP A 72 39.73 6.91 22.68
N GLN A 73 40.61 7.50 23.51
CA GLN A 73 41.83 6.84 23.99
C GLN A 73 41.55 5.84 25.13
N ALA A 74 40.46 6.04 25.88
CA ALA A 74 40.03 5.13 26.93
C ALA A 74 39.12 3.99 26.41
N LEU A 75 38.83 3.95 25.11
CA LEU A 75 37.95 2.96 24.52
C LEU A 75 38.62 1.57 24.50
N GLN A 76 38.10 0.67 25.33
CA GLN A 76 38.55 -0.72 25.36
C GLN A 76 37.74 -1.54 24.34
N GLY A 77 38.42 -2.15 23.36
CA GLY A 77 37.77 -2.98 22.34
C GLY A 77 36.93 -4.13 22.91
N VAL A 78 37.33 -4.68 24.05
CA VAL A 78 36.58 -5.75 24.74
C VAL A 78 35.21 -5.25 25.23
N ARG A 79 35.11 -4.02 25.77
CA ARG A 79 33.82 -3.46 26.20
C ARG A 79 32.89 -3.19 25.03
N VAL A 80 33.42 -2.68 23.92
CA VAL A 80 32.65 -2.47 22.68
C VAL A 80 32.06 -3.79 22.20
N LEU A 81 32.85 -4.86 22.19
CA LEU A 81 32.38 -6.20 21.82
C LEU A 81 31.29 -6.70 22.77
N GLN A 82 31.45 -6.53 24.09
CA GLN A 82 30.43 -6.89 25.07
C GLN A 82 29.10 -6.18 24.80
N TYR A 83 29.13 -4.87 24.50
CA TYR A 83 27.93 -4.11 24.12
C TYR A 83 27.28 -4.63 22.84
N ILE A 84 28.08 -4.87 21.80
CA ILE A 84 27.61 -5.42 20.53
C ILE A 84 26.92 -6.78 20.75
N PHE A 85 27.57 -7.69 21.47
CA PHE A 85 27.00 -9.01 21.75
C PHE A 85 25.71 -8.91 22.58
N PHE A 86 25.71 -8.11 23.64
CA PHE A 86 24.54 -7.92 24.50
C PHE A 86 23.35 -7.35 23.73
N ILE A 87 23.55 -6.25 23.00
CA ILE A 87 22.47 -5.57 22.27
C ILE A 87 21.92 -6.45 21.15
N ASN A 88 22.79 -7.14 20.40
CA ASN A 88 22.34 -8.05 19.33
C ASN A 88 21.58 -9.24 19.89
N TRP A 89 22.02 -9.81 21.03
CA TRP A 89 21.27 -10.87 21.70
C TRP A 89 19.87 -10.41 22.11
N VAL A 90 19.75 -9.22 22.70
CA VAL A 90 18.46 -8.63 23.10
C VAL A 90 17.55 -8.41 21.89
N ILE A 91 18.08 -7.85 20.79
CA ILE A 91 17.30 -7.61 19.57
C ILE A 91 16.82 -8.91 18.94
N LEU A 92 17.70 -9.91 18.83
CA LEU A 92 17.36 -11.21 18.25
C LEU A 92 16.29 -11.91 19.09
N SER A 93 16.44 -11.88 20.41
CA SER A 93 15.44 -12.42 21.35
C SER A 93 14.11 -11.69 21.25
N PHE A 94 14.15 -10.36 21.16
CA PHE A 94 12.95 -9.53 20.97
C PHE A 94 12.24 -9.85 19.66
N ALA A 95 12.98 -9.88 18.55
CA ALA A 95 12.46 -10.21 17.23
C ALA A 95 11.83 -11.61 17.23
N ALA A 96 12.51 -12.61 17.79
CA ALA A 96 12.01 -13.98 17.88
C ALA A 96 10.73 -14.08 18.74
N CYS A 97 10.69 -13.42 19.91
CA CYS A 97 9.49 -13.42 20.75
C CYS A 97 8.31 -12.72 20.06
N VAL A 98 8.57 -11.58 19.41
CA VAL A 98 7.53 -10.84 18.69
C VAL A 98 6.97 -11.64 17.52
N ASP A 99 7.82 -12.36 16.78
CA ASP A 99 7.41 -13.22 15.67
C ASP A 99 6.63 -14.45 16.18
N TYR A 100 7.11 -15.08 17.26
CA TYR A 100 6.42 -16.20 17.91
C TYR A 100 5.02 -15.81 18.43
N PHE A 101 4.90 -14.62 19.03
CA PHE A 101 3.64 -14.11 19.58
C PHE A 101 2.87 -13.21 18.61
N GLN A 102 3.16 -13.24 17.32
CA GLN A 102 2.54 -12.33 16.34
C GLN A 102 1.00 -12.36 16.37
N ASP A 103 0.40 -13.54 16.54
CA ASP A 103 -1.06 -13.74 16.62
C ASP A 103 -1.69 -13.20 17.92
N PHE A 104 -0.87 -13.05 18.96
CA PHE A 104 -1.30 -12.40 20.19
C PHE A 104 -1.27 -10.88 20.02
N PHE A 105 -0.15 -10.36 19.51
CA PHE A 105 -0.05 -8.94 19.19
C PHE A 105 -1.16 -8.56 18.21
N ALA A 106 -1.59 -9.48 17.32
CA ALA A 106 -2.68 -9.40 16.32
C ALA A 106 -3.96 -8.70 16.76
N LYS A 107 -4.28 -8.87 18.04
CA LYS A 107 -5.58 -8.55 18.62
C LYS A 107 -5.66 -7.11 19.12
N PHE A 108 -4.52 -6.43 19.27
CA PHE A 108 -4.44 -5.13 19.91
C PHE A 108 -4.28 -4.00 18.90
N SER A 109 -4.68 -2.79 19.31
CA SER A 109 -4.39 -1.58 18.53
C SER A 109 -2.87 -1.32 18.46
N GLN A 110 -2.43 -0.63 17.40
CA GLN A 110 -1.03 -0.27 17.16
C GLN A 110 -0.32 0.31 18.41
N LYS A 111 -0.96 1.27 19.09
CA LYS A 111 -0.40 1.90 20.30
C LYS A 111 -0.19 0.91 21.44
N VAL A 112 -1.15 0.00 21.64
CA VAL A 112 -1.07 -1.01 22.70
C VAL A 112 -0.03 -2.06 22.35
N ALA A 113 0.05 -2.49 21.08
CA ALA A 113 1.05 -3.43 20.59
C ALA A 113 2.48 -2.87 20.77
N LEU A 114 2.70 -1.58 20.49
CA LEU A 114 3.95 -0.87 20.75
C LEU A 114 4.33 -0.85 22.25
N MET A 115 3.37 -0.54 23.13
CA MET A 115 3.60 -0.52 24.58
C MET A 115 3.94 -1.92 25.11
N LEU A 116 3.22 -2.95 24.67
CA LEU A 116 3.51 -4.34 25.03
C LEU A 116 4.89 -4.77 24.50
N GLY A 117 5.26 -4.35 23.28
CA GLY A 117 6.59 -4.56 22.73
C GLY A 117 7.69 -3.89 23.56
N PHE A 118 7.47 -2.66 24.03
CA PHE A 118 8.41 -1.98 24.93
C PHE A 118 8.65 -2.77 26.21
N ILE A 119 7.55 -3.18 26.86
CA ILE A 119 7.60 -3.95 28.11
C ILE A 119 8.31 -5.28 27.89
N LEU A 120 8.02 -5.97 26.78
CA LEU A 120 8.68 -7.22 26.41
C LEU A 120 10.19 -7.02 26.23
N LEU A 121 10.62 -5.95 25.56
CA LEU A 121 12.04 -5.66 25.37
C LEU A 121 12.74 -5.39 26.72
N LEU A 122 12.14 -4.59 27.60
CA LEU A 122 12.69 -4.34 28.94
C LEU A 122 12.75 -5.62 29.78
N LEU A 123 11.74 -6.49 29.67
CA LEU A 123 11.73 -7.78 30.34
C LEU A 123 12.88 -8.67 29.82
N ILE A 124 13.11 -8.70 28.51
CA ILE A 124 14.24 -9.43 27.91
C ILE A 124 15.57 -8.89 28.45
N VAL A 125 15.76 -7.57 28.48
CA VAL A 125 16.97 -6.93 29.02
C VAL A 125 17.16 -7.29 30.50
N LEU A 126 16.10 -7.28 31.30
CA LEU A 126 16.17 -7.65 32.71
C LEU A 126 16.59 -9.12 32.87
N LEU A 127 15.95 -10.03 32.13
CA LEU A 127 16.24 -11.47 32.19
C LEU A 127 17.66 -11.78 31.71
N THR A 128 18.14 -11.13 30.63
CA THR A 128 19.50 -11.34 30.14
C THR A 128 20.54 -10.82 31.12
N THR A 129 20.29 -9.67 31.75
CA THR A 129 21.18 -9.10 32.78
C THR A 129 21.27 -10.02 34.00
N CYS A 130 20.14 -10.49 34.52
CA CYS A 130 20.12 -11.45 35.62
C CYS A 130 20.84 -12.77 35.27
N ALA A 131 20.68 -13.26 34.05
CA ALA A 131 21.34 -14.48 33.59
C ALA A 131 22.87 -14.30 33.51
N VAL A 132 23.35 -13.16 32.98
CA VAL A 132 24.78 -12.84 32.91
C VAL A 132 25.38 -12.71 34.32
N ASN A 133 24.72 -11.98 35.23
CA ASN A 133 25.17 -11.82 36.62
C ASN A 133 25.25 -13.18 37.34
N LEU A 134 24.26 -14.06 37.10
CA LEU A 134 24.27 -15.42 37.63
C LEU A 134 25.47 -16.22 37.09
N ILE A 135 25.71 -16.21 35.78
CA ILE A 135 26.85 -16.92 35.16
C ILE A 135 28.19 -16.40 35.71
N GLN A 136 28.34 -15.09 35.84
CA GLN A 136 29.54 -14.47 36.40
C GLN A 136 29.79 -14.92 37.84
N TYR A 137 28.73 -14.95 38.67
CA TYR A 137 28.82 -15.48 40.04
C TYR A 137 29.29 -16.94 40.07
N TRP A 138 28.74 -17.81 39.21
CA TRP A 138 29.16 -19.21 39.15
C TRP A 138 30.61 -19.38 38.68
N THR A 139 31.11 -18.46 37.85
CA THR A 139 32.45 -18.53 37.25
C THR A 139 33.55 -18.02 38.18
N VAL A 140 33.28 -16.97 38.97
CA VAL A 140 34.28 -16.31 39.86
C VAL A 140 34.34 -16.95 41.26
N ARG A 141 33.63 -18.08 41.45
CA ARG A 141 33.31 -18.75 42.71
C ARG A 141 34.45 -18.81 43.74
N SER A 142 34.47 -17.80 44.61
CA SER A 142 35.31 -17.70 45.81
C SER A 142 34.61 -17.03 47.02
N GLY A 143 33.31 -16.73 46.93
CA GLY A 143 32.55 -16.08 48.02
C GLY A 143 31.06 -16.43 48.03
N GLY A 144 30.42 -16.30 49.20
CA GLY A 144 29.02 -16.68 49.45
C GLY A 144 27.99 -15.88 48.65
N PHE A 145 26.76 -16.41 48.60
CA PHE A 145 25.64 -15.80 47.88
C PHE A 145 25.17 -14.53 48.61
N SER A 146 25.52 -13.35 48.09
CA SER A 146 24.88 -12.09 48.48
C SER A 146 23.94 -11.62 47.36
N GLY A 147 22.76 -11.15 47.75
CA GLY A 147 21.76 -10.60 46.82
C GLY A 147 22.29 -9.42 46.01
N ASP A 148 23.24 -8.65 46.56
CA ASP A 148 23.78 -7.44 45.93
C ASP A 148 24.48 -7.71 44.60
N ILE A 149 25.09 -8.89 44.44
CA ILE A 149 25.79 -9.29 43.21
C ILE A 149 24.79 -9.56 42.08
N LEU A 150 23.57 -10.04 42.40
CA LEU A 150 22.54 -10.28 41.39
C LEU A 150 22.01 -8.97 40.80
N PHE A 151 21.94 -7.91 41.62
CA PHE A 151 21.41 -6.61 41.22
C PHE A 151 22.47 -5.64 40.69
N ASP A 152 23.74 -6.05 40.65
CA ASP A 152 24.80 -5.20 40.13
C ASP A 152 24.57 -4.85 38.65
N GLY A 153 24.79 -3.58 38.31
CA GLY A 153 24.60 -3.06 36.95
C GLY A 153 23.18 -3.07 36.38
N ILE A 154 22.16 -3.59 37.09
CA ILE A 154 20.79 -3.70 36.55
C ILE A 154 20.22 -2.33 36.15
N SER A 155 20.42 -1.29 36.96
CA SER A 155 19.93 0.06 36.65
C SER A 155 20.53 0.61 35.35
N LEU A 156 21.83 0.36 35.14
CA LEU A 156 22.56 0.76 33.93
C LEU A 156 22.05 0.00 32.70
N HIS A 157 21.95 -1.33 32.77
CA HIS A 157 21.46 -2.14 31.66
C HIS A 157 20.00 -1.84 31.33
N LEU A 158 19.16 -1.57 32.33
CA LEU A 158 17.77 -1.16 32.11
C LEU A 158 17.71 0.21 31.43
N SER A 159 18.58 1.15 31.77
CA SER A 159 18.71 2.45 31.09
C SER A 159 19.08 2.26 29.60
N TYR A 160 20.03 1.38 29.30
CA TYR A 160 20.35 1.02 27.92
C TYR A 160 19.17 0.35 27.21
N GLY A 161 18.43 -0.52 27.92
CA GLY A 161 17.20 -1.13 27.45
C GLY A 161 16.12 -0.10 27.09
N VAL A 162 15.98 0.98 27.86
CA VAL A 162 15.06 2.09 27.55
C VAL A 162 15.48 2.80 26.27
N LEU A 163 16.77 3.13 26.10
CA LEU A 163 17.28 3.76 24.88
C LEU A 163 17.09 2.87 23.65
N LEU A 164 17.44 1.59 23.77
CA LEU A 164 17.29 0.59 22.72
C LEU A 164 15.81 0.39 22.37
N GLY A 165 14.94 0.29 23.37
CA GLY A 165 13.50 0.16 23.20
C GLY A 165 12.89 1.38 22.51
N ALA A 166 13.26 2.59 22.93
CA ALA A 166 12.83 3.82 22.28
C ALA A 166 13.28 3.87 20.81
N PHE A 167 14.53 3.50 20.53
CA PHE A 167 15.06 3.42 19.17
C PHE A 167 14.29 2.40 18.30
N CYS A 168 14.14 1.17 18.80
CA CYS A 168 13.45 0.08 18.10
C CYS A 168 11.99 0.44 17.81
N LEU A 169 11.25 0.93 18.79
CA LEU A 169 9.84 1.31 18.61
C LEU A 169 9.68 2.51 17.69
N ARG A 170 10.59 3.49 17.77
CA ARG A 170 10.61 4.64 16.86
C ARG A 170 10.81 4.19 15.42
N TYR A 171 11.77 3.28 15.18
CA TYR A 171 12.01 2.69 13.87
C TYR A 171 10.77 1.98 13.35
N LEU A 172 10.18 1.10 14.16
CA LEU A 172 8.99 0.34 13.75
C LEU A 172 7.79 1.27 13.49
N TYR A 173 7.56 2.26 14.35
CA TYR A 173 6.49 3.25 14.17
C TYR A 173 6.65 4.06 12.89
N MET A 174 7.86 4.55 12.61
CA MET A 174 8.14 5.27 11.36
C MET A 174 7.87 4.38 10.15
N ARG A 175 8.37 3.15 10.17
CA ARG A 175 8.19 2.19 9.09
C ARG A 175 6.71 1.94 8.77
N GLU A 176 5.86 1.79 9.78
CA GLU A 176 4.43 1.62 9.56
C GLU A 176 3.79 2.88 8.95
N GLN A 177 4.16 4.07 9.42
CA GLN A 177 3.67 5.31 8.83
C GLN A 177 4.05 5.41 7.34
N TRP A 178 5.29 5.09 7.00
CA TRP A 178 5.77 5.06 5.61
C TRP A 178 4.94 4.11 4.75
N LEU A 179 4.67 2.89 5.22
CA LEU A 179 3.84 1.93 4.49
C LEU A 179 2.41 2.45 4.31
N ASN A 180 1.79 2.99 5.35
CA ASN A 180 0.43 3.53 5.29
C ASN A 180 0.32 4.70 4.32
N GLN A 181 1.34 5.56 4.27
CA GLN A 181 1.41 6.66 3.29
C GLN A 181 1.46 6.13 1.85
N GLN A 182 2.34 5.15 1.57
CA GLN A 182 2.44 4.52 0.25
C GLN A 182 1.12 3.89 -0.19
N TYR A 183 0.44 3.16 0.71
CA TYR A 183 -0.88 2.60 0.40
C TYR A 183 -1.93 3.68 0.15
N SER A 184 -1.90 4.78 0.90
CA SER A 184 -2.82 5.90 0.70
C SER A 184 -2.60 6.57 -0.66
N GLU A 185 -1.34 6.84 -1.01
CA GLU A 185 -0.96 7.41 -2.31
C GLU A 185 -1.37 6.50 -3.46
N LEU A 186 -1.09 5.20 -3.37
CA LEU A 186 -1.47 4.24 -4.40
C LEU A 186 -2.99 4.19 -4.57
N ASN A 187 -3.75 4.17 -3.46
CA ASN A 187 -5.21 4.20 -3.52
C ASN A 187 -5.72 5.50 -4.16
N ALA A 188 -5.13 6.64 -3.83
CA ALA A 188 -5.48 7.92 -4.44
C ALA A 188 -5.18 7.93 -5.94
N ARG A 189 -4.03 7.39 -6.37
CA ARG A 189 -3.69 7.23 -7.79
C ARG A 189 -4.67 6.30 -8.51
N ILE A 190 -5.04 5.18 -7.90
CA ILE A 190 -6.05 4.26 -8.45
C ILE A 190 -7.40 4.96 -8.59
N GLN A 191 -7.84 5.69 -7.56
CA GLN A 191 -9.10 6.45 -7.62
C GLN A 191 -9.05 7.53 -8.71
N ALA A 192 -7.94 8.24 -8.86
CA ALA A 192 -7.75 9.23 -9.91
C ALA A 192 -7.77 8.60 -11.32
N MET A 193 -7.18 7.40 -11.50
CA MET A 193 -7.27 6.65 -12.75
C MET A 193 -8.70 6.17 -13.02
N GLN A 194 -9.40 5.66 -11.99
CA GLN A 194 -10.79 5.22 -12.11
C GLN A 194 -11.75 6.37 -12.43
N ALA A 195 -11.50 7.58 -11.90
CA ALA A 195 -12.31 8.75 -12.16
C ALA A 195 -12.29 9.20 -13.63
N ARG A 196 -11.26 8.82 -14.41
CA ARG A 196 -11.20 9.08 -15.87
C ARG A 196 -12.12 8.20 -16.69
N ILE A 197 -12.69 7.15 -16.10
CA ILE A 197 -13.66 6.27 -16.74
C ILE A 197 -15.03 6.62 -16.19
N HIS A 198 -15.95 7.05 -17.06
CA HIS A 198 -17.33 7.24 -16.66
C HIS A 198 -18.03 5.87 -16.57
N PRO A 199 -18.37 5.34 -15.37
CA PRO A 199 -18.87 3.96 -15.26
C PRO A 199 -20.18 3.75 -16.03
N HIS A 200 -21.00 4.80 -16.13
CA HIS A 200 -22.23 4.79 -16.91
C HIS A 200 -21.97 4.63 -18.41
N PHE A 201 -20.97 5.32 -18.96
CA PHE A 201 -20.56 5.17 -20.36
C PHE A 201 -20.16 3.73 -20.65
N LEU A 202 -19.38 3.11 -19.75
CA LEU A 202 -18.95 1.73 -19.89
C LEU A 202 -20.12 0.75 -19.95
N PHE A 203 -21.04 0.83 -18.98
CA PHE A 203 -22.20 -0.07 -18.95
C PHE A 203 -23.10 0.13 -20.18
N ASN A 204 -23.32 1.37 -20.60
CA ASN A 204 -24.14 1.67 -21.77
C ASN A 204 -23.50 1.15 -23.06
N SER A 205 -22.20 1.39 -23.23
CA SER A 205 -21.45 0.90 -24.38
C SER A 205 -21.48 -0.62 -24.48
N LEU A 206 -21.30 -1.32 -23.36
CA LEU A 206 -21.40 -2.79 -23.32
C LEU A 206 -22.81 -3.29 -23.66
N ASN A 207 -23.86 -2.62 -23.16
CA ASN A 207 -25.24 -2.98 -23.49
C ASN A 207 -25.54 -2.80 -24.98
N SER A 208 -25.05 -1.71 -25.58
CA SER A 208 -25.13 -1.48 -27.03
C SER A 208 -24.39 -2.56 -27.82
N VAL A 209 -23.19 -2.97 -27.39
CA VAL A 209 -22.47 -4.11 -27.99
C VAL A 209 -23.32 -5.38 -27.91
N VAL A 210 -23.86 -5.72 -26.73
CA VAL A 210 -24.70 -6.92 -26.54
C VAL A 210 -25.93 -6.90 -27.47
N SER A 211 -26.56 -5.75 -27.65
CA SER A 211 -27.67 -5.55 -28.59
C SER A 211 -27.24 -5.74 -30.05
N LEU A 212 -26.04 -5.30 -30.41
CA LEU A 212 -25.53 -5.34 -31.79
C LEU A 212 -25.07 -6.73 -32.21
N ILE A 213 -24.56 -7.55 -31.29
CA ILE A 213 -24.06 -8.90 -31.61
C ILE A 213 -25.09 -9.72 -32.42
N THR A 214 -26.39 -9.57 -32.15
CA THR A 214 -27.45 -10.30 -32.86
C THR A 214 -27.92 -9.65 -34.15
N ILE A 215 -27.65 -8.36 -34.36
CA ILE A 215 -28.17 -7.57 -35.48
C ILE A 215 -27.08 -7.36 -36.54
N ASP A 216 -25.90 -6.94 -36.09
CA ASP A 216 -24.75 -6.57 -36.90
C ASP A 216 -23.46 -6.91 -36.11
N PRO A 217 -22.97 -8.15 -36.24
CA PRO A 217 -21.82 -8.63 -35.47
C PRO A 217 -20.53 -7.88 -35.82
N ASP A 218 -20.34 -7.49 -37.08
CA ASP A 218 -19.15 -6.76 -37.53
C ASP A 218 -19.08 -5.36 -36.89
N LYS A 219 -20.23 -4.68 -36.78
CA LYS A 219 -20.33 -3.40 -36.09
C LYS A 219 -20.14 -3.54 -34.57
N ALA A 220 -20.63 -4.64 -33.97
CA ALA A 220 -20.39 -4.95 -32.56
C ALA A 220 -18.89 -5.16 -32.26
N GLU A 221 -18.18 -5.87 -33.15
CA GLU A 221 -16.73 -6.09 -33.04
C GLU A 221 -15.96 -4.77 -33.11
N ASN A 222 -16.25 -3.93 -34.11
CA ASN A 222 -15.61 -2.62 -34.25
C ASN A 222 -15.85 -1.69 -33.04
N MET A 223 -17.05 -1.73 -32.47
CA MET A 223 -17.38 -1.00 -31.24
C MET A 223 -16.57 -1.52 -30.05
N LEU A 224 -16.40 -2.84 -29.91
CA LEU A 224 -15.62 -3.45 -28.84
C LEU A 224 -14.12 -3.10 -28.96
N ILE A 225 -13.56 -3.09 -30.18
CA ILE A 225 -12.18 -2.66 -30.45
C ILE A 225 -12.00 -1.19 -30.06
N SER A 226 -12.92 -0.31 -30.46
CA SER A 226 -12.88 1.12 -30.12
C SER A 226 -12.97 1.34 -28.60
N LEU A 227 -13.85 0.59 -27.93
CA LEU A 227 -13.99 0.63 -26.48
C LEU A 227 -12.70 0.19 -25.78
N SER A 228 -12.07 -0.90 -26.25
CA SER A 228 -10.78 -1.38 -25.73
C SER A 228 -9.66 -0.33 -25.87
N ARG A 229 -9.60 0.39 -27.01
CA ARG A 229 -8.62 1.46 -27.22
C ARG A 229 -8.81 2.63 -26.26
N LEU A 230 -10.05 3.08 -26.06
CA LEU A 230 -10.38 4.15 -25.10
C LEU A 230 -10.06 3.76 -23.66
N PHE A 231 -10.36 2.51 -23.26
CA PHE A 231 -9.96 2.01 -21.96
C PHE A 231 -8.46 2.02 -21.76
N ARG A 232 -7.72 1.54 -22.78
CA ARG A 232 -6.27 1.53 -22.74
C ARG A 232 -5.71 2.95 -22.60
N ALA A 233 -6.28 3.94 -23.28
CA ALA A 233 -5.89 5.34 -23.13
C ALA A 233 -6.22 5.90 -21.73
N SER A 234 -7.35 5.51 -21.14
CA SER A 234 -7.79 5.95 -19.80
C SER A 234 -6.88 5.47 -18.66
N PHE A 235 -6.23 4.32 -18.83
CA PHE A 235 -5.29 3.74 -17.86
C PHE A 235 -3.81 4.12 -18.11
N GLN A 236 -3.51 4.86 -19.18
CA GLN A 236 -2.15 5.36 -19.38
C GLN A 236 -1.84 6.49 -18.39
N GLU A 237 -0.59 6.57 -17.95
CA GLU A 237 -0.10 7.72 -17.20
C GLU A 237 -0.32 9.01 -18.01
N LEU A 238 -0.53 10.13 -17.30
CA LEU A 238 -0.65 11.44 -17.95
C LEU A 238 0.66 11.74 -18.66
N LYS A 239 0.64 11.55 -19.97
CA LYS A 239 1.74 11.89 -20.87
C LYS A 239 1.26 12.93 -21.86
N LEU A 240 2.23 13.65 -22.43
CA LEU A 240 1.96 14.51 -23.57
C LEU A 240 1.79 13.62 -24.81
N VAL A 241 0.68 13.81 -25.52
CA VAL A 241 0.37 13.19 -26.80
C VAL A 241 0.20 14.28 -27.85
N SER A 242 0.35 13.92 -29.12
CA SER A 242 0.06 14.88 -30.18
C SER A 242 -1.43 15.21 -30.22
N LEU A 243 -1.77 16.43 -30.64
CA LEU A 243 -3.16 16.82 -30.83
C LEU A 243 -3.88 15.90 -31.83
N ALA A 244 -3.15 15.38 -32.82
CA ALA A 244 -3.66 14.37 -33.76
C ALA A 244 -4.10 13.07 -33.05
N GLU A 245 -3.32 12.55 -32.11
CA GLU A 245 -3.67 11.35 -31.34
C GLU A 245 -4.87 11.59 -30.42
N GLU A 246 -4.95 12.76 -29.79
CA GLU A 246 -6.11 13.11 -28.96
C GLU A 246 -7.39 13.21 -29.80
N ILE A 247 -7.33 13.83 -30.99
CA ILE A 247 -8.47 13.92 -31.91
C ILE A 247 -8.93 12.52 -32.36
N ASP A 248 -7.99 11.62 -32.70
CA ASP A 248 -8.31 10.23 -33.06
C ASP A 248 -9.03 9.49 -31.91
N LEU A 249 -8.59 9.69 -30.66
CA LEU A 249 -9.28 9.17 -29.49
C LEU A 249 -10.69 9.75 -29.35
N CYS A 250 -10.87 11.06 -29.52
CA CYS A 250 -12.19 11.69 -29.49
C CYS A 250 -13.12 11.18 -30.60
N GLN A 251 -12.60 10.92 -31.80
CA GLN A 251 -13.38 10.34 -32.90
C GLN A 251 -13.83 8.91 -32.59
N GLN A 252 -12.96 8.10 -31.98
CA GLN A 252 -13.32 6.75 -31.52
C GLN A 252 -14.38 6.79 -30.41
N TYR A 253 -14.30 7.74 -29.49
CA TYR A 253 -15.33 7.94 -28.48
C TYR A 253 -16.68 8.32 -29.11
N LEU A 254 -16.68 9.28 -30.04
CA LEU A 254 -17.89 9.71 -30.74
C LEU A 254 -18.50 8.61 -31.61
N SER A 255 -17.71 7.71 -32.18
CA SER A 255 -18.26 6.60 -32.98
C SER A 255 -19.07 5.63 -32.11
N ILE A 256 -18.61 5.35 -30.89
CA ILE A 256 -19.33 4.56 -29.88
C ILE A 256 -20.62 5.27 -29.46
N GLU A 257 -20.53 6.56 -29.13
CA GLU A 257 -21.69 7.37 -28.75
C GLU A 257 -22.71 7.52 -29.88
N LYS A 258 -22.26 7.61 -31.13
CA LYS A 258 -23.15 7.69 -32.32
C LYS A 258 -23.95 6.41 -32.52
N ILE A 259 -23.35 5.25 -32.22
CA ILE A 259 -24.08 3.98 -32.25
C ILE A 259 -25.18 3.96 -31.19
N ARG A 260 -24.91 4.52 -30.00
CA ARG A 260 -25.87 4.61 -28.89
C ARG A 260 -26.99 5.63 -29.15
N LEU A 261 -26.63 6.81 -29.62
CA LEU A 261 -27.54 7.96 -29.78
C LEU A 261 -28.23 8.01 -31.15
N GLY A 262 -27.74 7.23 -32.11
CA GLY A 262 -28.28 7.17 -33.47
C GLY A 262 -28.26 8.54 -34.15
N ASP A 263 -29.35 8.87 -34.82
CA ASP A 263 -29.48 10.10 -35.62
C ASP A 263 -29.52 11.40 -34.79
N ARG A 264 -29.60 11.28 -33.46
CA ARG A 264 -29.64 12.42 -32.55
C ARG A 264 -28.27 13.07 -32.38
N LEU A 265 -27.19 12.33 -32.58
CA LEU A 265 -25.83 12.84 -32.49
C LEU A 265 -25.32 13.24 -33.88
N LYS A 266 -25.33 14.55 -34.15
CA LYS A 266 -24.70 15.13 -35.34
C LYS A 266 -23.36 15.75 -34.92
N VAL A 267 -22.28 15.33 -35.58
CA VAL A 267 -20.93 15.77 -35.30
C VAL A 267 -20.36 16.41 -36.55
N GLU A 268 -19.82 17.62 -36.41
CA GLU A 268 -19.10 18.33 -37.45
C GLU A 268 -17.69 18.67 -36.94
N TRP A 269 -16.67 18.26 -37.70
CA TRP A 269 -15.27 18.57 -37.39
C TRP A 269 -14.79 19.69 -38.31
N ASN A 270 -14.54 20.87 -37.74
CA ASN A 270 -13.95 22.00 -38.45
C ASN A 270 -12.50 22.21 -38.01
N ILE A 271 -11.56 21.52 -38.68
CA ILE A 271 -10.13 21.58 -38.39
C ILE A 271 -9.41 22.22 -39.57
N GLN A 272 -8.91 23.44 -39.38
CA GLN A 272 -8.21 24.19 -40.43
C GLN A 272 -6.69 23.90 -40.50
N ALA A 273 -6.15 23.20 -39.49
CA ALA A 273 -4.73 22.87 -39.40
C ALA A 273 -4.36 21.64 -40.25
N THR A 274 -3.15 21.64 -40.80
CA THR A 274 -2.60 20.50 -41.55
C THR A 274 -2.26 19.31 -40.63
N PRO A 275 -2.26 18.06 -41.14
CA PRO A 275 -1.89 16.89 -40.33
C PRO A 275 -0.49 16.97 -39.71
N LEU A 276 0.45 17.69 -40.35
CA LEU A 276 1.78 17.91 -39.79
C LEU A 276 1.75 18.87 -38.59
N GLU A 277 0.93 19.92 -38.64
CA GLU A 277 0.78 20.88 -37.54
C GLU A 277 0.13 20.23 -36.32
N LEU A 278 -0.89 19.40 -36.54
CA LEU A 278 -1.54 18.63 -35.46
C LEU A 278 -0.59 17.64 -34.76
N LYS A 279 0.42 17.13 -35.48
CA LYS A 279 1.44 16.25 -34.90
C LYS A 279 2.50 16.99 -34.10
N ARG A 280 2.72 18.28 -34.38
CA ARG A 280 3.72 19.12 -33.68
C ARG A 280 3.22 19.66 -32.35
N VAL A 281 1.91 19.91 -32.23
CA VAL A 281 1.30 20.38 -31.00
C VAL A 281 1.10 19.21 -30.05
N THR A 282 1.65 19.31 -28.85
CA THR A 282 1.48 18.29 -27.79
C THR A 282 0.59 18.80 -26.67
N ILE A 283 -0.36 17.97 -26.25
CA ILE A 283 -1.29 18.25 -25.15
C ILE A 283 -1.34 17.06 -24.19
N PRO A 284 -1.73 17.25 -22.92
CA PRO A 284 -1.97 16.12 -22.02
C PRO A 284 -3.05 15.20 -22.57
N LEU A 285 -2.81 13.89 -22.51
CA LEU A 285 -3.77 12.86 -22.90
C LEU A 285 -5.10 13.01 -22.13
N LEU A 286 -6.24 12.89 -22.81
CA LEU A 286 -7.61 13.04 -22.28
C LEU A 286 -7.97 14.49 -21.87
N THR A 287 -7.41 15.49 -22.56
CA THR A 287 -7.79 16.90 -22.37
C THR A 287 -9.08 17.24 -23.11
N LEU A 288 -9.27 16.75 -24.33
CA LEU A 288 -10.45 17.07 -25.16
C LEU A 288 -11.65 16.20 -24.80
N GLN A 289 -11.40 14.96 -24.34
CA GLN A 289 -12.46 14.01 -24.02
C GLN A 289 -13.49 14.56 -23.00
N PRO A 290 -13.10 15.15 -21.84
CA PRO A 290 -14.08 15.69 -20.88
C PRO A 290 -14.97 16.81 -21.45
N LEU A 291 -14.44 17.65 -22.35
CA LEU A 291 -15.22 18.71 -23.00
C LEU A 291 -16.29 18.12 -23.92
N LEU A 292 -15.93 17.05 -24.61
CA LEU A 292 -16.78 16.35 -25.54
C LEU A 292 -17.83 15.51 -24.81
N GLU A 293 -17.45 14.83 -23.72
CA GLU A 293 -18.37 14.17 -22.79
C GLU A 293 -19.41 15.16 -22.24
N ASN A 294 -18.97 16.33 -21.78
CA ASN A 294 -19.86 17.39 -21.30
C ASN A 294 -20.83 17.87 -22.40
N SER A 295 -20.35 18.00 -23.64
CA SER A 295 -21.18 18.45 -24.76
C SER A 295 -22.27 17.44 -25.11
N ILE A 296 -21.98 16.14 -25.04
CA ILE A 296 -22.99 15.08 -25.26
C ILE A 296 -23.99 15.04 -24.11
N PHE A 297 -23.50 15.03 -22.86
CA PHE A 297 -24.34 14.94 -21.67
C PHE A 297 -25.33 16.11 -21.59
N HIS A 298 -24.85 17.34 -21.77
CA HIS A 298 -25.67 18.53 -21.68
C HIS A 298 -26.46 18.84 -22.95
N GLY A 299 -25.91 18.56 -24.13
CA GLY A 299 -26.51 18.94 -25.41
C GLY A 299 -27.48 17.90 -25.99
N VAL A 300 -27.24 16.61 -25.76
CA VAL A 300 -28.01 15.53 -26.40
C VAL A 300 -28.73 14.65 -25.38
N GLU A 301 -28.09 14.32 -24.26
CA GLU A 301 -28.65 13.37 -23.28
C GLU A 301 -29.72 13.99 -22.39
N LYS A 302 -29.57 15.24 -21.93
CA LYS A 302 -30.58 15.93 -21.08
C LYS A 302 -31.92 16.24 -21.77
N VAL A 303 -31.96 16.25 -23.10
CA VAL A 303 -33.21 16.38 -23.86
C VAL A 303 -34.16 15.18 -23.64
N LEU A 304 -33.71 14.11 -22.95
CA LEU A 304 -34.52 12.93 -22.60
C LEU A 304 -35.33 13.05 -21.29
N GLN A 305 -35.14 14.08 -20.46
CA GLN A 305 -35.84 14.20 -19.16
C GLN A 305 -36.93 15.29 -19.11
N GLN A 306 -37.27 15.89 -20.25
CA GLN A 306 -38.45 16.75 -20.42
C GLN A 306 -39.45 16.05 -21.35
#